data_AF-A0A8X6HXB4-F1
#
_entry.id   AF-A0A8X6HXB4-F1
#
_cell.length_a   1.000
_cell.length_b   1.000
_cell.length_c   1.000
_cell.angle_alpha   90.00
_cell.angle_beta   90.00
_cell.angle_gamma   90.00
#
_symmetry.space_group_name_H-M   'P 1'
#
loop_
_entity.id
_entity.type
_entity.pdbx_description
1 polymer ?
#
loop_
_entity_poly.entity_id
_entity_poly.type
_entity_poly.pdbx_seq_one_letter_code
_entity_poly.pdbx_strand_id
1 'polypeptide(L)'
;MADNLVHVAPVRLESFPIQLELPYEKIRREALDPFVRNDGSCGVDLSSPNFYTMDPLQQVRIYTGLAFEFKAGWTAFLKDKSSVSVESILSWKE
;
A
#
# COMPACT_ATOMS: atom_id res chain seq x y z
N MET A 1 -14.03 -24.99 -7.69
CA MET A 1 -14.33 -23.96 -6.69
C MET A 1 -12.98 -23.42 -6.27
N ALA A 2 -12.64 -22.18 -6.64
CA ALA A 2 -11.37 -21.59 -6.23
C ALA A 2 -11.50 -21.25 -4.75
N ASP A 3 -10.61 -21.78 -3.91
CA ASP A 3 -10.51 -21.36 -2.52
C ASP A 3 -10.19 -19.86 -2.51
N ASN A 4 -11.15 -19.05 -2.07
CA ASN A 4 -10.92 -17.63 -1.83
C ASN A 4 -9.97 -17.51 -0.62
N LEU A 5 -8.68 -17.57 -0.90
CA LEU A 5 -7.61 -17.33 0.07
C LEU A 5 -7.68 -15.86 0.49
N VAL A 6 -8.36 -15.60 1.60
CA VAL A 6 -8.32 -14.31 2.29
C VAL A 6 -6.95 -14.19 2.94
N HIS A 7 -6.15 -13.24 2.50
CA HIS A 7 -4.86 -12.93 3.08
C HIS A 7 -5.02 -11.86 4.16
N VAL A 8 -4.10 -11.85 5.13
CA VAL A 8 -4.14 -10.87 6.23
C VAL A 8 -2.82 -10.11 6.24
N ALA A 9 -2.89 -8.79 6.09
CA ALA A 9 -1.75 -7.92 6.29
C ALA A 9 -1.61 -7.62 7.79
N PRO A 10 -0.42 -7.81 8.39
CA PRO A 10 -0.20 -7.39 9.77
C PRO A 10 -0.16 -5.86 9.82
N VAL A 11 -1.01 -5.23 10.63
CA VAL A 11 -0.92 -3.80 10.94
C VAL A 11 -0.76 -3.65 12.44
N ARG A 12 0.27 -2.93 12.88
CA ARG A 12 0.43 -2.48 14.27
C ARG A 12 0.30 -0.97 14.33
N LEU A 13 -0.52 -0.49 15.26
CA LEU A 13 -0.68 0.93 15.54
C LEU A 13 0.00 1.19 16.88
N GLU A 14 1.08 1.97 16.89
CA GLU A 14 1.87 2.22 18.12
C GLU A 14 1.04 2.81 19.27
N SER A 15 -0.10 3.45 18.96
CA SER A 15 -0.98 4.09 19.95
C SER A 15 -2.07 3.18 20.53
N PHE A 16 -2.20 1.92 20.06
CA PHE A 16 -3.22 0.99 20.55
C PHE A 16 -2.66 -0.44 20.63
N PRO A 17 -2.85 -1.17 21.74
CA PRO A 17 -2.36 -2.56 21.89
C PRO A 17 -3.09 -3.59 21.00
N ILE A 18 -3.86 -3.13 20.01
CA ILE A 18 -4.63 -3.99 19.11
C ILE A 18 -3.79 -4.24 17.86
N GLN A 19 -3.36 -5.49 17.70
CA GLN A 19 -2.86 -5.97 16.42
C GLN A 19 -4.04 -5.97 15.44
N LEU A 20 -4.01 -5.08 14.45
CA LEU A 20 -5.08 -4.94 13.49
C LEU A 20 -4.76 -5.85 12.31
N GLU A 21 -5.53 -6.91 12.17
CA GLU A 21 -5.57 -7.71 10.96
C GLU A 21 -6.33 -6.92 9.89
N LEU A 22 -5.67 -6.64 8.76
CA LEU A 22 -6.28 -6.01 7.60
C LEU A 22 -6.43 -7.07 6.49
N PRO A 23 -7.63 -7.64 6.33
CA PRO A 23 -7.89 -8.61 5.27
C PRO A 23 -7.74 -7.99 3.89
N TYR A 24 -7.17 -8.76 2.96
CA TYR A 24 -7.08 -8.37 1.57
C TYR A 24 -7.16 -9.58 0.64
N GLU A 25 -7.54 -9.28 -0.60
CA GLU A 25 -7.57 -10.22 -1.72
C GLU A 25 -6.71 -9.69 -2.87
N LYS A 26 -5.99 -10.60 -3.53
CA LYS A 26 -5.32 -10.32 -4.80
C LYS A 26 -6.32 -10.43 -5.94
N ILE A 27 -6.77 -9.28 -6.44
CA ILE A 27 -7.67 -9.22 -7.62
C ILE A 27 -6.89 -9.35 -8.94
N ARG A 28 -5.55 -9.35 -8.89
CA ARG A 28 -4.67 -9.67 -10.01
C ARG A 28 -3.61 -10.68 -9.58
N ARG A 29 -3.28 -11.61 -10.48
CA ARG A 29 -2.33 -12.69 -10.21
C ARG A 29 -0.92 -12.16 -9.87
N GLU A 30 -0.53 -11.06 -10.50
CA GLU A 30 0.79 -10.46 -10.36
C GLU A 30 0.90 -9.52 -9.14
N ALA A 31 -0.22 -9.30 -8.41
CA ALA A 31 -0.24 -8.41 -7.26
C ALA A 31 0.72 -8.89 -6.16
N LEU A 32 1.48 -7.95 -5.63
CA LEU A 32 2.45 -8.20 -4.56
C LEU A 32 1.76 -8.06 -3.20
N ASP A 33 2.17 -8.90 -2.24
CA ASP A 33 1.67 -8.83 -0.88
C ASP A 33 2.09 -7.48 -0.24
N PRO A 34 1.17 -6.78 0.44
CA PRO A 34 1.52 -5.61 1.23
C PRO A 34 2.45 -6.04 2.37
N PHE A 35 3.43 -5.20 2.69
CA PHE A 35 4.40 -5.51 3.74
C PHE A 35 4.59 -4.35 4.72
N VAL A 36 5.01 -4.71 5.92
CA VAL A 36 5.41 -3.77 6.97
C VAL A 36 6.92 -3.71 7.00
N ARG A 37 7.50 -2.50 6.92
CA ARG A 37 8.96 -2.34 6.82
C ARG A 37 9.67 -2.69 8.13
N ASN A 38 9.08 -2.34 9.27
CA ASN A 38 9.61 -2.60 10.61
C ASN A 38 8.49 -2.60 11.66
N ASP A 39 8.77 -3.14 12.84
CA ASP A 39 7.79 -3.38 13.92
C ASP A 39 7.15 -2.12 14.54
N GLY A 40 7.51 -0.91 14.07
CA GLY A 40 6.92 0.38 14.47
C GLY A 40 6.33 1.19 13.30
N SER A 41 6.21 0.62 12.11
CA SER A 41 5.63 1.33 10.98
C SER A 41 4.15 1.62 11.20
N CYS A 42 3.74 2.88 11.04
CA CYS A 42 2.35 3.32 11.16
C CYS A 42 1.46 2.94 9.95
N GLY A 43 1.91 2.05 9.06
CA GLY A 43 1.20 1.69 7.84
C GLY A 43 1.84 0.51 7.09
N VAL A 44 1.20 0.12 6.00
CA VAL A 44 1.68 -0.94 5.10
C VAL A 44 2.18 -0.32 3.80
N ASP A 45 3.31 -0.81 3.30
CA ASP A 45 3.82 -0.44 1.99
C ASP A 45 3.02 -1.17 0.91
N LEU A 46 2.59 -0.43 -0.11
CA LEU A 46 1.86 -0.94 -1.27
C LEU A 46 2.75 -0.88 -2.51
N SER A 47 2.64 -1.90 -3.36
CA SER A 47 3.41 -2.00 -4.60
C SER A 47 2.49 -2.11 -5.82
N SER A 48 2.96 -1.62 -6.97
CA SER A 48 2.28 -1.89 -8.24
C SER A 48 2.91 -3.09 -8.94
N PRO A 49 2.11 -3.98 -9.54
CA PRO A 49 2.63 -5.10 -10.32
C PRO A 49 3.08 -4.68 -11.73
N ASN A 50 2.83 -3.44 -12.14
CA ASN A 50 3.12 -2.95 -13.48
C ASN A 50 4.22 -1.87 -13.46
N PHE A 51 4.91 -1.74 -14.59
CA PHE A 51 5.78 -0.60 -14.88
C PHE A 51 4.96 0.54 -15.48
N TYR A 52 5.29 1.76 -15.08
CA TYR A 52 4.71 2.99 -15.63
C TYR A 52 5.85 3.93 -15.99
N THR A 53 5.74 4.56 -17.15
CA THR A 53 6.53 5.74 -17.50
C THR A 53 5.62 6.95 -17.33
N MET A 54 6.14 7.98 -16.66
CA MET A 54 5.41 9.23 -16.43
C MET A 54 6.24 10.37 -16.99
N ASP A 55 5.64 11.17 -17.84
CA ASP A 55 6.25 12.41 -18.28
C ASP A 55 6.19 13.46 -17.16
N PRO A 56 7.08 14.46 -17.19
CA PRO A 56 7.03 15.59 -16.28
C PRO A 56 5.63 16.21 -16.21
N LEU A 57 5.14 16.48 -14.98
CA LEU A 57 3.80 17.05 -14.70
C LEU A 57 2.60 16.15 -15.05
N GLN A 58 2.82 14.95 -15.58
CA GLN A 58 1.74 14.00 -15.84
C GLN A 58 1.16 13.44 -14.54
N GLN A 59 -0.16 13.22 -14.52
CA GLN A 59 -0.83 12.45 -13.47
C GLN A 59 -1.18 11.06 -13.98
N VAL A 60 -0.85 10.03 -13.20
CA VAL A 60 -1.16 8.64 -13.52
C VAL A 60 -1.83 7.97 -12.33
N ARG A 61 -2.89 7.21 -12.60
CA ARG A 61 -3.48 6.30 -11.62
C ARG A 61 -2.73 4.97 -11.64
N ILE A 62 -2.03 4.67 -10.56
CA ILE A 62 -1.27 3.43 -10.38
C ILE A 62 -2.12 2.42 -9.61
N TYR A 63 -2.26 1.21 -10.15
CA TYR A 63 -3.06 0.15 -9.53
C TYR A 63 -2.18 -0.82 -8.74
N THR A 64 -2.61 -1.23 -7.55
CA THR A 64 -1.92 -2.22 -6.70
C THR A 64 -2.31 -3.66 -7.03
N GLY A 65 -3.51 -3.88 -7.58
CA GLY A 65 -4.06 -5.21 -7.79
C GLY A 65 -4.55 -5.89 -6.50
N LEU A 66 -4.76 -5.11 -5.44
CA LEU A 66 -5.27 -5.57 -4.14
C LEU A 66 -6.64 -4.94 -3.85
N ALA A 67 -7.53 -5.71 -3.23
CA ALA A 67 -8.75 -5.22 -2.60
C ALA A 67 -8.66 -5.45 -1.10
N PHE A 68 -9.01 -4.43 -0.30
CA PHE A 68 -8.95 -4.48 1.16
C PHE A 68 -10.35 -4.43 1.77
N GLU A 69 -10.53 -5.15 2.87
CA GLU A 69 -11.74 -5.06 3.69
C GLU A 69 -11.45 -4.29 4.98
N PHE A 70 -12.14 -3.16 5.16
CA PHE A 70 -11.99 -2.32 6.35
C PHE A 70 -13.08 -2.61 7.37
N LYS A 71 -12.68 -2.80 8.63
CA LYS A 71 -13.62 -2.95 9.74
C LYS A 71 -14.48 -1.69 9.89
N ALA A 72 -15.75 -1.87 10.25
CA ALA A 72 -16.66 -0.76 10.49
C ALA A 72 -16.08 0.24 11.51
N GLY A 73 -16.20 1.53 11.22
CA GLY A 73 -15.63 2.62 12.03
C GLY A 73 -14.17 2.95 11.72
N TRP A 74 -13.52 2.21 10.81
CA TRP A 74 -12.16 2.49 10.35
C TRP A 74 -12.15 3.05 8.94
N THR A 75 -11.18 3.91 8.66
CA THR A 75 -10.86 4.37 7.30
C THR A 75 -9.36 4.30 7.09
N ALA A 76 -8.94 4.04 5.86
CA ALA A 76 -7.53 4.05 5.48
C ALA A 76 -7.17 5.36 4.76
N PHE A 77 -5.96 5.83 5.01
CA PHE A 77 -5.36 6.95 4.28
C PHE A 77 -4.26 6.41 3.38
N LEU A 78 -4.38 6.63 2.07
CA LEU A 78 -3.28 6.42 1.15
C LEU A 78 -2.35 7.63 1.25
N LYS A 79 -1.12 7.42 1.72
CA LYS A 79 -0.12 8.48 1.93
C LYS A 79 1.11 8.25 1.08
N ASP A 80 1.83 9.34 0.81
CA ASP A 80 3.10 9.29 0.13
C ASP A 80 4.17 8.60 0.99
N LYS A 81 5.10 7.91 0.32
CA LYS A 81 6.33 7.45 0.95
C LYS A 81 7.33 8.61 0.90
N SER A 82 7.75 9.10 2.06
CA SER A 82 8.60 10.30 2.18
C SER A 82 9.87 10.25 1.33
N SER A 83 10.48 9.06 1.17
CA SER A 83 11.66 8.90 0.32
C SER A 83 11.37 9.19 -1.17
N VAL A 84 10.18 8.82 -1.65
CA VAL A 84 9.76 9.04 -3.05
C VAL A 84 9.38 10.51 -3.27
N SER A 85 8.70 11.13 -2.30
CA SER A 85 8.31 12.54 -2.42
C SER A 85 9.52 13.48 -2.40
N VAL A 86 10.54 13.22 -1.59
CA VAL A 86 11.77 14.02 -1.58
C VAL A 86 12.59 13.87 -2.86
N GLU A 87 12.73 12.66 -3.40
CA GLU A 87 13.49 12.41 -4.65
C GLU A 87 12.84 13.07 -5.88
N SER A 88 11.50 13.18 -5.90
CA SER A 88 10.79 13.93 -6.94
C SER A 88 11.00 15.45 -6.90
N ILE A 89 11.51 16.00 -5.79
CA ILE A 89 11.80 17.45 -5.66
C ILE A 89 13.26 17.75 -6.01
N LEU A 90 14.19 16.83 -5.71
CA LEU A 90 15.63 17.05 -5.91
C LEU A 90 16.10 16.80 -7.35
N SER A 91 15.39 15.98 -8.12
CA SER A 91 15.67 15.71 -9.54
C SER A 91 15.29 16.87 -10.49
N TRP A 92 14.64 17.91 -9.95
CA TRP A 92 14.12 19.07 -10.69
C TRP A 92 14.92 20.35 -10.49
N LYS A 93 16.14 20.27 -9.95
CA LYS A 93 17.06 21.40 -9.99
C LYS A 93 17.77 21.43 -11.34
N GLU A 94 17.19 22.16 -12.28
CA GLU A 94 17.91 22.74 -13.43
C GLU A 94 18.95 23.76 -12.96
#